data_AF-A0A2R6NNP9-F1
#
_entry.id   AF-A0A2R6NNP9-F1
#
_cell.length_a   1.000
_cell.length_b   1.000
_cell.length_c   1.000
_cell.angle_alpha   90.00
_cell.angle_beta   90.00
_cell.angle_gamma   90.00
#
_symmetry.space_group_name_H-M   'P 1'
#
loop_
_entity.id
_entity.type
_entity.pdbx_description
1 polymer ?
#
loop_
_entity_poly.entity_id
_entity_poly.type
_entity_poly.pdbx_seq_one_letter_code
_entity_poly.pdbx_strand_id
1 'polypeptide(L)'
;MKRGRHRLQRLSAFALEAKDSQVKSPVYPGSGEFLMKLAIGTPPISYVGILDTGSDLIWTQCKPCQQCFDQPTPIFDPKKSSSFSKVSCSSKLCEALPVSSCKDGCEYLYSYGDDSSTQGVLASETFTFDKVTIPEVGFGCGEDNEGSRFSQGAGLVGLGRGPLSLVSQLGEAKFSYCLTSIDETKTSTLFIGSQVSVNSPNGGGEIKTTPLIQNPSQPSFYYLSLEGITVGDTNLPIK
;
A
#
# COMPACT_ATOMS: atom_id res chain seq x y z
N MET A 1 -3.09 29.99 -33.83
CA MET A 1 -2.59 30.13 -32.44
C MET A 1 -3.65 29.92 -31.34
N LYS A 2 -4.90 30.41 -31.47
CA LYS A 2 -5.95 30.22 -30.41
C LYS A 2 -6.40 28.76 -30.19
N ARG A 3 -6.49 27.96 -31.26
CA ARG A 3 -6.92 26.54 -31.20
C ARG A 3 -5.95 25.63 -30.44
N GLY A 4 -4.65 25.93 -30.48
CA GLY A 4 -3.61 25.20 -29.74
C GLY A 4 -3.61 25.49 -28.24
N ARG A 5 -3.92 26.74 -27.85
CA ARG A 5 -4.06 27.12 -26.43
C ARG A 5 -5.25 26.45 -25.76
N HIS A 6 -6.38 26.30 -26.43
CA HIS A 6 -7.53 25.56 -25.88
C HIS A 6 -7.26 24.06 -25.75
N ARG A 7 -6.47 23.45 -26.65
CA ARG A 7 -6.06 22.04 -26.54
C ARG A 7 -5.05 21.85 -25.40
N LEU A 8 -4.09 22.76 -25.24
CA LEU A 8 -3.17 22.77 -24.10
C LEU A 8 -3.90 23.00 -22.77
N GLN A 9 -4.86 23.93 -22.73
CA GLN A 9 -5.70 24.18 -21.55
C GLN A 9 -6.59 22.99 -21.20
N ARG A 10 -7.14 22.29 -22.20
CA ARG A 10 -7.85 21.02 -21.98
C ARG A 10 -6.92 19.92 -21.51
N LEU A 11 -5.75 19.75 -22.12
CA LEU A 11 -4.78 18.74 -21.69
C LEU A 11 -4.26 19.03 -20.27
N SER A 12 -4.07 20.30 -19.90
CA SER A 12 -3.73 20.70 -18.53
C SER A 12 -4.91 20.56 -17.58
N ALA A 13 -6.15 20.78 -18.02
CA ALA A 13 -7.35 20.52 -17.21
C ALA A 13 -7.56 19.01 -16.98
N PHE A 14 -7.34 18.18 -17.99
CA PHE A 14 -7.33 16.71 -17.87
C PHE A 14 -6.14 16.20 -17.05
N ALA A 15 -4.99 16.89 -17.09
CA ALA A 15 -3.85 16.58 -16.23
C ALA A 15 -4.01 17.10 -14.79
N LEU A 16 -4.86 18.11 -14.56
CA LEU A 16 -5.27 18.59 -13.23
C LEU A 16 -6.46 17.78 -12.67
N GLU A 17 -7.28 17.17 -13.53
CA GLU A 17 -8.28 16.13 -13.17
C GLU A 17 -7.65 14.75 -13.00
N ALA A 18 -6.35 14.59 -13.27
CA ALA A 18 -5.65 13.36 -12.99
C ALA A 18 -5.48 13.17 -11.48
N LYS A 19 -6.22 12.19 -10.95
CA LYS A 19 -5.98 11.45 -9.69
C LYS A 19 -6.07 12.29 -8.41
N ASP A 20 -7.28 12.70 -8.05
CA ASP A 20 -7.61 12.84 -6.64
C ASP A 20 -8.34 11.57 -6.17
N SER A 21 -7.57 10.62 -5.68
CA SER A 21 -8.13 9.38 -5.16
C SER A 21 -8.68 9.69 -3.77
N GLN A 22 -10.01 9.79 -3.64
CA GLN A 22 -10.70 10.00 -2.35
C GLN A 22 -10.66 8.74 -1.46
N VAL A 23 -9.54 8.02 -1.49
CA VAL A 23 -9.36 6.72 -0.89
C VAL A 23 -9.31 6.87 0.62
N LYS A 24 -10.17 6.09 1.25
CA LYS A 24 -10.15 5.87 2.68
C LYS A 24 -10.48 4.41 2.97
N SER A 25 -9.98 3.91 4.08
CA SER A 25 -10.27 2.55 4.51
C SER A 25 -10.34 2.48 6.04
N PRO A 26 -11.32 1.76 6.61
CA PRO A 26 -11.31 1.41 8.01
C PRO A 26 -10.06 0.60 8.35
N VAL A 27 -9.37 1.02 9.41
CA VAL A 27 -8.20 0.34 9.98
C VAL A 27 -8.56 -0.16 11.37
N TYR A 28 -8.15 -1.38 11.70
CA TYR A 28 -8.41 -1.96 13.01
C TYR A 28 -7.17 -2.73 13.52
N PRO A 29 -7.01 -2.83 14.85
CA PRO A 29 -5.89 -3.54 15.42
C PRO A 29 -6.03 -5.05 15.23
N GLY A 30 -4.90 -5.69 14.94
CA GLY A 30 -4.69 -7.13 15.03
C GLY A 30 -3.68 -7.47 16.13
N SER A 31 -3.19 -8.69 16.12
CA SER A 31 -2.12 -9.20 16.98
C SER A 31 -0.76 -8.66 16.53
N GLY A 32 -0.44 -7.45 16.99
CA GLY A 32 0.83 -6.77 16.74
C GLY A 32 0.90 -5.97 15.43
N GLU A 33 -0.12 -6.06 14.59
CA GLU A 33 -0.21 -5.36 13.30
C GLU A 33 -1.52 -4.57 13.19
N PHE A 34 -1.60 -3.66 12.23
CA PHE A 34 -2.86 -3.00 11.86
C PHE A 34 -3.36 -3.50 10.52
N LEU A 35 -4.66 -3.75 10.44
CA LEU A 35 -5.31 -4.33 9.26
C LEU A 35 -6.23 -3.29 8.63
N MET A 36 -6.21 -3.21 7.30
CA MET A 36 -7.10 -2.34 6.53
C MET A 36 -8.06 -3.15 5.66
N LYS A 37 -9.28 -2.64 5.46
CA LYS A 37 -10.27 -3.26 4.58
C LYS A 37 -10.07 -2.85 3.13
N LEU A 38 -10.21 -3.79 2.22
CA LEU A 38 -10.20 -3.57 0.78
C LEU A 38 -11.04 -4.64 0.10
N ALA A 39 -11.37 -4.44 -1.17
CA ALA A 39 -11.93 -5.49 -2.00
C ALA A 39 -11.13 -5.61 -3.30
N ILE A 40 -11.04 -6.83 -3.81
CA ILE A 40 -10.23 -7.17 -4.99
C ILE A 40 -11.12 -7.92 -5.98
N GLY A 41 -11.00 -7.57 -7.27
CA GLY A 41 -11.60 -8.31 -8.38
C GLY A 41 -12.90 -7.72 -8.92
N THR A 42 -13.35 -8.31 -10.04
CA THR A 42 -14.65 -8.05 -10.66
C THR A 42 -15.38 -9.39 -10.86
N PRO A 43 -16.40 -9.73 -10.04
CA PRO A 43 -16.99 -8.91 -8.97
C PRO A 43 -16.07 -8.75 -7.74
N PRO A 44 -16.24 -7.66 -6.95
CA PRO A 44 -15.38 -7.38 -5.81
C PRO A 44 -15.61 -8.37 -4.66
N ILE A 45 -14.53 -8.94 -4.14
CA ILE A 45 -14.52 -9.78 -2.94
C ILE A 45 -13.80 -9.01 -1.83
N SER A 46 -14.38 -8.97 -0.63
CA SER A 46 -13.79 -8.26 0.51
C SER A 46 -12.64 -9.03 1.15
N TYR A 47 -11.57 -8.31 1.41
CA TYR A 47 -10.32 -8.76 2.03
C TYR A 47 -9.91 -7.81 3.15
N VAL A 48 -8.94 -8.29 3.91
CA VAL A 48 -8.25 -7.48 4.91
C VAL A 48 -6.76 -7.71 4.74
N GLY A 49 -6.00 -6.63 4.64
CA GLY A 49 -4.56 -6.67 4.41
C GLY A 49 -3.83 -5.94 5.52
N ILE A 50 -2.61 -6.38 5.81
CA ILE A 50 -1.72 -5.70 6.76
C ILE A 50 -1.34 -4.33 6.19
N LEU A 51 -1.55 -3.28 6.97
CA LEU A 51 -1.20 -1.90 6.64
C LEU A 51 0.30 -1.70 6.90
N ASP A 52 1.13 -1.71 5.86
CA ASP A 52 2.57 -1.73 6.04
C ASP A 52 3.25 -0.49 5.48
N THR A 53 3.80 0.36 6.35
CA THR A 53 4.60 1.53 5.95
C THR A 53 6.08 1.21 5.72
N GLY A 54 6.49 -0.03 6.02
CA GLY A 54 7.85 -0.55 5.92
C GLY A 54 8.15 -1.30 4.63
N SER A 55 7.22 -1.38 3.66
CA SER A 55 7.51 -1.96 2.34
C SER A 55 6.61 -1.40 1.24
N ASP A 56 6.96 -1.69 -0.02
CA ASP A 56 6.24 -1.17 -1.18
C ASP A 56 5.20 -2.13 -1.75
N LEU A 57 5.44 -3.45 -1.75
CA LEU A 57 4.58 -4.38 -2.49
C LEU A 57 3.19 -4.54 -1.83
N ILE A 58 2.14 -4.29 -2.61
CA ILE A 58 0.79 -4.78 -2.31
C ILE A 58 0.70 -6.23 -2.79
N TRP A 59 0.26 -7.17 -1.97
CA TRP A 59 0.03 -8.55 -2.41
C TRP A 59 -1.05 -9.26 -1.59
N THR A 60 -1.58 -10.35 -2.16
CA THR A 60 -2.53 -11.26 -1.51
C THR A 60 -2.26 -12.70 -1.94
N GLN A 61 -2.67 -13.68 -1.12
CA GLN A 61 -2.60 -15.09 -1.52
C GLN A 61 -3.52 -15.37 -2.72
N CYS A 62 -3.01 -16.10 -3.70
CA CYS A 62 -3.67 -16.41 -4.96
C CYS A 62 -3.73 -17.91 -5.26
N LYS A 63 -4.68 -18.31 -6.10
CA LYS A 63 -4.77 -19.66 -6.66
C LYS A 63 -4.00 -19.78 -7.98
N PRO A 64 -3.33 -20.92 -8.24
CA PRO A 64 -3.12 -22.03 -7.32
C PRO A 64 -2.18 -21.62 -6.18
N CYS A 65 -2.50 -22.00 -4.95
CA CYS A 65 -1.56 -21.82 -3.87
C CYS A 65 -0.79 -23.11 -3.60
N GLN A 66 0.53 -23.02 -3.65
CA GLN A 66 1.47 -24.11 -3.40
C GLN A 66 1.77 -24.20 -1.89
N GLN A 67 2.14 -23.09 -1.28
CA GLN A 67 2.38 -22.96 0.15
C GLN A 67 1.73 -21.67 0.65
N CYS A 68 0.69 -21.79 1.47
CA CYS A 68 -0.10 -20.68 1.98
C CYS A 68 -0.36 -20.86 3.47
N PHE A 69 -0.64 -19.76 4.13
CA PHE A 69 -1.21 -19.74 5.47
C PHE A 69 -2.74 -19.68 5.40
N ASP A 70 -3.39 -20.11 6.49
CA ASP A 70 -4.82 -19.93 6.66
C ASP A 70 -5.15 -18.43 6.79
N GLN A 71 -6.16 -17.99 6.05
CA GLN A 71 -6.67 -16.62 6.10
C GLN A 71 -8.20 -16.62 6.30
N PRO A 72 -8.77 -15.59 6.93
CA PRO A 72 -10.21 -15.53 7.26
C PRO A 72 -11.12 -15.33 6.04
N THR A 73 -10.53 -15.08 4.86
CA THR A 73 -11.24 -14.81 3.60
C THR A 73 -10.81 -15.81 2.53
N PRO A 74 -11.60 -16.06 1.47
CA PRO A 74 -11.19 -17.01 0.43
C PRO A 74 -9.92 -16.53 -0.31
N ILE A 75 -8.95 -17.42 -0.51
CA ILE A 75 -7.78 -17.16 -1.37
C ILE A 75 -8.26 -16.65 -2.74
N PHE A 76 -7.67 -15.55 -3.21
CA PHE A 76 -8.07 -14.90 -4.46
C PHE A 76 -7.89 -15.86 -5.64
N ASP A 77 -8.89 -15.94 -6.52
CA ASP A 77 -8.86 -16.81 -7.70
C ASP A 77 -8.81 -15.94 -8.97
N PRO A 78 -7.62 -15.78 -9.59
CA PRO A 78 -7.45 -14.97 -10.79
C PRO A 78 -8.42 -15.33 -11.92
N LYS A 79 -8.84 -16.60 -12.01
CA LYS A 79 -9.72 -17.09 -13.08
C LYS A 79 -11.18 -16.65 -12.90
N LYS A 80 -11.54 -16.16 -11.71
CA LYS A 80 -12.91 -15.72 -11.38
C LYS A 80 -13.11 -14.21 -11.50
N SER A 81 -12.04 -13.46 -11.69
CA SER A 81 -12.11 -12.01 -11.88
C SER A 81 -11.97 -11.67 -13.37
N SER A 82 -12.89 -10.87 -13.90
CA SER A 82 -12.82 -10.42 -15.30
C SER A 82 -11.82 -9.29 -15.53
N SER A 83 -11.31 -8.65 -14.48
CA SER A 83 -10.35 -7.55 -14.55
C SER A 83 -8.92 -7.94 -14.16
N PHE A 84 -8.67 -9.22 -13.88
CA PHE A 84 -7.32 -9.72 -13.63
C PHE A 84 -6.50 -9.69 -14.92
N SER A 85 -5.28 -9.16 -14.85
CA SER A 85 -4.32 -9.19 -15.95
C SER A 85 -2.90 -9.35 -15.44
N LYS A 86 -2.10 -10.24 -16.05
CA LYS A 86 -0.69 -10.39 -15.71
C LYS A 86 0.10 -9.16 -16.14
N VAL A 87 1.04 -8.71 -15.30
CA VAL A 87 1.95 -7.61 -15.64
C VAL A 87 3.06 -8.11 -16.54
N SER A 88 3.30 -7.38 -17.64
CA SER A 88 4.42 -7.64 -18.56
C SER A 88 5.77 -7.41 -17.86
N CYS A 89 6.76 -8.19 -18.26
CA CYS A 89 8.16 -8.02 -17.84
C CYS A 89 8.77 -6.66 -18.19
N SER A 90 8.29 -6.01 -19.25
CA SER A 90 8.73 -4.66 -19.63
C SER A 90 8.05 -3.54 -18.82
N SER A 91 7.19 -3.89 -17.87
CA SER A 91 6.52 -2.91 -17.02
C SER A 91 7.50 -2.33 -16.00
N LYS A 92 7.39 -1.02 -15.76
CA LYS A 92 8.13 -0.34 -14.68
C LYS A 92 7.82 -0.91 -13.30
N LEU A 93 6.64 -1.51 -13.11
CA LEU A 93 6.32 -2.19 -11.84
C LEU A 93 7.15 -3.47 -11.70
N CYS A 94 7.38 -4.20 -12.79
CA CYS A 94 8.24 -5.39 -12.76
C CYS A 94 9.69 -5.01 -12.45
N GLU A 95 10.20 -3.97 -13.11
CA GLU A 95 11.56 -3.43 -12.89
C GLU A 95 11.78 -2.91 -11.46
N ALA A 96 10.70 -2.56 -10.75
CA ALA A 96 10.76 -2.06 -9.37
C ALA A 96 10.83 -3.18 -8.31
N LEU A 97 10.67 -4.45 -8.70
CA LEU A 97 10.79 -5.57 -7.78
C LEU A 97 12.26 -5.81 -7.40
N PRO A 98 12.55 -6.18 -6.14
CA PRO A 98 13.91 -6.50 -5.71
C PRO A 98 14.45 -7.77 -6.38
N VAL A 99 13.58 -8.78 -6.57
CA VAL A 99 13.90 -10.02 -7.28
C VAL A 99 12.75 -10.35 -8.22
N SER A 100 13.05 -10.41 -9.52
CA SER A 100 12.07 -10.73 -10.56
C SER A 100 12.62 -11.71 -11.60
N SER A 101 11.72 -12.52 -12.15
CA SER A 101 11.97 -13.52 -13.18
C SER A 101 10.95 -13.35 -14.31
N CYS A 102 11.35 -13.67 -15.54
CA CYS A 102 10.54 -13.44 -16.74
C CYS A 102 10.38 -14.71 -17.55
N LYS A 103 9.40 -15.53 -17.16
CA LYS A 103 9.03 -16.77 -17.87
C LYS A 103 7.61 -16.70 -18.40
N ASP A 104 6.62 -16.71 -17.51
CA ASP A 104 5.19 -16.59 -17.84
C ASP A 104 4.56 -15.36 -17.19
N GLY A 105 5.07 -14.19 -17.59
CA GLY A 105 4.81 -12.89 -16.97
C GLY A 105 5.95 -12.46 -16.04
N CYS A 106 5.72 -11.38 -15.30
CA CYS A 106 6.66 -10.91 -14.28
C CYS A 106 6.48 -11.73 -12.99
N GLU A 107 7.33 -12.73 -12.79
CA GLU A 107 7.40 -13.49 -11.54
C GLU A 107 8.24 -12.73 -10.51
N TYR A 108 7.93 -12.88 -9.24
CA TYR A 108 8.64 -12.18 -8.17
C TYR A 108 8.94 -13.07 -6.97
N LEU A 109 9.98 -12.69 -6.24
CA LEU A 109 10.23 -13.10 -4.87
C LEU A 109 10.42 -11.83 -4.04
N TYR A 110 9.68 -11.71 -2.95
CA TYR A 110 9.74 -10.56 -2.06
C TYR A 110 9.94 -11.03 -0.63
N SER A 111 10.98 -10.55 0.04
CA SER A 111 11.34 -10.95 1.41
C SER A 111 11.21 -9.76 2.37
N TYR A 112 10.82 -10.06 3.60
CA TYR A 112 10.63 -9.10 4.67
C TYR A 112 11.73 -9.23 5.75
N GLY A 113 11.85 -8.21 6.60
CA GLY A 113 12.88 -8.15 7.63
C GLY A 113 12.72 -9.15 8.78
N ASP A 114 11.59 -9.87 8.83
CA ASP A 114 11.32 -10.93 9.79
C ASP A 114 11.48 -12.34 9.20
N ASP A 115 12.23 -12.44 8.09
CA ASP A 115 12.51 -13.65 7.31
C ASP A 115 11.27 -14.27 6.62
N SER A 116 10.12 -13.60 6.66
CA SER A 116 8.94 -14.00 5.87
C SER A 116 9.10 -13.61 4.39
N SER A 117 8.35 -14.28 3.52
CA SER A 117 8.41 -14.01 2.07
C SER A 117 7.10 -14.31 1.34
N THR A 118 6.97 -13.73 0.15
CA THR A 118 5.93 -14.07 -0.83
C THR A 118 6.55 -14.19 -2.22
N GLN A 119 6.08 -15.17 -2.97
CA GLN A 119 6.46 -15.46 -4.34
C GLN A 119 5.23 -15.74 -5.19
N GLY A 120 5.24 -15.26 -6.42
CA GLY A 120 4.18 -15.51 -7.39
C GLY A 120 4.34 -14.65 -8.63
N VAL A 121 3.22 -14.23 -9.22
CA VAL A 121 3.20 -13.36 -10.39
C VAL A 121 2.73 -11.96 -10.04
N LEU A 122 3.40 -10.95 -10.58
CA LEU A 122 2.93 -9.58 -10.54
C LEU A 122 1.78 -9.43 -11.54
N ALA A 123 0.67 -8.87 -11.08
CA ALA A 123 -0.56 -8.69 -11.85
C ALA A 123 -1.15 -7.30 -11.59
N SER A 124 -2.13 -6.93 -12.39
CA SER A 124 -2.98 -5.76 -12.17
C SER A 124 -4.41 -6.22 -11.96
N GLU A 125 -5.13 -5.53 -11.07
CA GLU A 125 -6.51 -5.84 -10.75
C GLU A 125 -7.27 -4.58 -10.33
N THR A 126 -8.60 -4.68 -10.29
CA THR A 126 -9.48 -3.66 -9.74
C THR A 126 -9.55 -3.81 -8.22
N PHE A 127 -9.12 -2.76 -7.52
CA PHE A 127 -9.21 -2.65 -6.07
C PHE A 127 -10.33 -1.69 -5.69
N THR A 128 -11.03 -1.97 -4.59
CA THR A 128 -12.04 -1.06 -4.04
C THR A 128 -11.76 -0.80 -2.57
N PHE A 129 -11.73 0.48 -2.20
CA PHE A 129 -11.54 0.97 -0.84
C PHE A 129 -12.79 1.78 -0.44
N ASP A 130 -13.56 1.25 0.52
CA ASP A 130 -14.88 1.78 0.87
C ASP A 130 -15.79 1.93 -0.37
N LYS A 131 -15.95 3.15 -0.88
CA LYS A 131 -16.79 3.47 -2.05
C LYS A 131 -15.98 3.80 -3.31
N VAL A 132 -14.65 3.77 -3.23
CA VAL A 132 -13.75 4.17 -4.31
C VAL A 132 -13.17 2.94 -4.99
N THR A 133 -13.49 2.76 -6.27
CA THR A 133 -12.99 1.68 -7.11
C THR A 133 -11.89 2.19 -8.03
N ILE A 134 -10.78 1.44 -8.10
CA ILE A 134 -9.55 1.83 -8.76
C ILE A 134 -9.11 0.66 -9.64
N PRO A 135 -9.20 0.79 -10.97
CA PRO A 135 -8.74 -0.25 -11.88
C PRO A 135 -7.22 -0.24 -11.99
N GLU A 136 -6.67 -1.33 -12.52
CA GLU A 136 -5.26 -1.46 -12.91
C GLU A 136 -4.25 -1.21 -11.77
N VAL A 137 -4.63 -1.53 -10.52
CA VAL A 137 -3.70 -1.52 -9.39
C VAL A 137 -2.80 -2.74 -9.50
N GLY A 138 -1.50 -2.50 -9.59
CA GLY A 138 -0.46 -3.51 -9.57
C GLY A 138 -0.33 -4.15 -8.19
N PHE A 139 -0.30 -5.47 -8.14
CA PHE A 139 -0.16 -6.24 -6.91
C PHE A 139 0.51 -7.59 -7.18
N GLY A 140 1.13 -8.15 -6.15
CA GLY A 140 1.65 -9.50 -6.14
C GLY A 140 0.51 -10.51 -5.93
N CYS A 141 0.34 -11.42 -6.88
CA CYS A 141 -0.54 -12.57 -6.74
C CYS A 141 0.31 -13.73 -6.20
N GLY A 142 0.37 -13.88 -4.87
CA GLY A 142 1.29 -14.77 -4.18
C GLY A 142 0.81 -16.22 -4.18
N GLU A 143 1.59 -17.11 -4.78
CA GLU A 143 1.33 -18.55 -4.88
C GLU A 143 2.11 -19.37 -3.84
N ASP A 144 3.20 -18.81 -3.32
CA ASP A 144 4.01 -19.35 -2.23
C ASP A 144 4.27 -18.23 -1.22
N ASN A 145 3.79 -18.39 0.01
CA ASN A 145 3.80 -17.35 1.03
C ASN A 145 4.24 -17.97 2.36
N GLU A 146 5.44 -17.60 2.82
CA GLU A 146 6.07 -18.13 4.02
C GLU A 146 6.06 -17.09 5.14
N GLY A 147 5.59 -17.45 6.33
CA GLY A 147 5.58 -16.57 7.49
C GLY A 147 4.34 -16.74 8.36
N SER A 148 4.52 -16.79 9.69
CA SER A 148 3.41 -17.05 10.63
C SER A 148 2.54 -15.82 10.91
N ARG A 149 3.08 -14.60 10.73
CA ARG A 149 2.41 -13.35 11.09
C ARG A 149 1.32 -12.89 10.11
N PHE A 150 1.28 -13.46 8.91
CA PHE A 150 0.33 -13.05 7.87
C PHE A 150 -1.09 -13.61 8.04
N SER A 151 -1.27 -14.65 8.86
CA SER A 151 -2.55 -15.37 9.06
C SER A 151 -3.73 -14.51 9.53
N GLN A 152 -3.47 -13.27 9.95
CA GLN A 152 -4.47 -12.32 10.40
C GLN A 152 -5.16 -11.57 9.24
N GLY A 153 -4.55 -11.61 8.05
CA GLY A 153 -5.08 -11.02 6.83
C GLY A 153 -4.92 -11.95 5.63
N ALA A 154 -5.20 -11.42 4.44
CA ALA A 154 -5.03 -12.12 3.17
C ALA A 154 -3.67 -11.84 2.50
N GLY A 155 -2.88 -10.93 3.10
CA GLY A 155 -1.64 -10.41 2.56
C GLY A 155 -1.34 -9.03 3.16
N LEU A 156 -0.65 -8.19 2.40
CA LEU A 156 -0.07 -6.95 2.87
C LEU A 156 -0.30 -5.82 1.84
N VAL A 157 -0.50 -4.61 2.33
CA VAL A 157 -0.69 -3.39 1.54
C VAL A 157 0.47 -2.45 1.83
N GLY A 158 1.44 -2.44 0.92
CA GLY A 158 2.61 -1.58 1.01
C GLY A 158 2.27 -0.10 0.83
N LEU A 159 2.68 0.70 1.81
CA LEU A 159 2.57 2.16 1.86
C LEU A 159 3.94 2.83 1.88
N GLY A 160 4.99 2.11 1.53
CA GLY A 160 6.33 2.67 1.32
C GLY A 160 6.38 3.74 0.23
N ARG A 161 7.58 4.22 -0.06
CA ARG A 161 7.82 5.34 -0.99
C ARG A 161 8.22 4.89 -2.39
N GLY A 162 8.32 3.59 -2.62
CA GLY A 162 8.69 3.02 -3.91
C GLY A 162 7.49 2.81 -4.84
N PRO A 163 7.76 2.52 -6.13
CA PRO A 163 6.73 2.48 -7.19
C PRO A 163 5.63 1.43 -7.00
N LEU A 164 5.91 0.37 -6.24
CA LEU A 164 4.96 -0.72 -5.98
C LEU A 164 3.91 -0.35 -4.89
N SER A 165 4.15 0.70 -4.11
CA SER A 165 3.26 1.13 -3.02
C SER A 165 1.92 1.63 -3.52
N LEU A 166 0.88 1.42 -2.71
CA LEU A 166 -0.47 1.94 -2.99
C LEU A 166 -0.43 3.45 -3.21
N VAL A 167 0.25 4.18 -2.32
CA VAL A 167 0.35 5.65 -2.39
C VAL A 167 0.95 6.10 -3.73
N SER A 168 2.04 5.47 -4.17
CA SER A 168 2.70 5.81 -5.44
C SER A 168 1.88 5.43 -6.66
N GLN A 169 1.24 4.26 -6.66
CA GLN A 169 0.37 3.81 -7.76
C GLN A 169 -0.86 4.70 -7.93
N LEU A 170 -1.39 5.23 -6.82
CA LEU A 170 -2.46 6.23 -6.84
C LEU A 170 -2.01 7.61 -7.29
N GLY A 171 -0.71 7.86 -7.43
CA GLY A 171 -0.17 9.17 -7.79
C GLY A 171 -0.27 10.19 -6.67
N GLU A 172 -0.43 9.72 -5.44
CA GLU A 172 -0.63 10.57 -4.26
C GLU A 172 0.70 10.82 -3.54
N ALA A 173 0.79 11.95 -2.85
CA ALA A 173 2.01 12.33 -2.13
C ALA A 173 1.92 12.16 -0.61
N LYS A 174 0.71 11.86 -0.10
CA LYS A 174 0.43 11.83 1.33
C LYS A 174 -0.67 10.84 1.68
N PHE A 175 -0.58 10.33 2.91
CA PHE A 175 -1.61 9.58 3.58
C PHE A 175 -1.55 9.90 5.08
N SER A 176 -2.60 9.58 5.83
CA SER A 176 -2.65 9.77 7.28
C SER A 176 -3.48 8.68 7.92
N TYR A 177 -3.09 8.28 9.12
CA TYR A 177 -3.83 7.36 9.98
C TYR A 177 -3.80 7.86 11.43
N CYS A 178 -4.79 7.46 12.22
CA CYS A 178 -4.83 7.69 13.67
C CYS A 178 -5.16 6.36 14.35
N LEU A 179 -4.15 5.50 14.48
CA LEU A 179 -4.31 4.13 14.95
C LEU A 179 -4.84 4.12 16.40
N THR A 180 -5.81 3.26 16.66
CA THR A 180 -6.31 2.99 18.01
C THR A 180 -5.32 2.09 18.76
N SER A 181 -5.46 2.00 20.08
CA SER A 181 -4.68 1.04 20.86
C SER A 181 -4.94 -0.39 20.36
N ILE A 182 -3.92 -1.25 20.43
CA ILE A 182 -4.00 -2.65 20.03
C ILE A 182 -5.01 -3.46 20.88
N ASP A 183 -5.28 -3.00 22.10
CA ASP A 183 -6.24 -3.62 23.02
C ASP A 183 -7.68 -3.12 22.82
N GLU A 184 -7.91 -2.17 21.91
CA GLU A 184 -9.24 -1.64 21.62
C GLU A 184 -9.92 -2.35 20.45
N THR A 185 -11.25 -2.34 20.44
CA THR A 185 -12.06 -2.87 19.32
C THR A 185 -12.50 -1.78 18.34
N LYS A 186 -12.16 -0.52 18.61
CA LYS A 186 -12.56 0.62 17.78
C LYS A 186 -11.77 0.61 16.48
N THR A 187 -12.45 1.05 15.42
CA THR A 187 -11.82 1.26 14.11
C THR A 187 -11.31 2.69 14.02
N SER A 188 -10.14 2.84 13.42
CA SER A 188 -9.64 4.10 12.90
C SER A 188 -9.82 4.16 11.38
N THR A 189 -9.27 5.17 10.72
CA THR A 189 -9.37 5.32 9.27
C THR A 189 -8.03 5.74 8.68
N LEU A 190 -7.62 5.05 7.63
CA LEU A 190 -6.57 5.48 6.71
C LEU A 190 -7.20 6.44 5.71
N PHE A 191 -6.56 7.57 5.47
CA PHE A 191 -6.90 8.52 4.42
C PHE A 191 -5.70 8.67 3.48
N ILE A 192 -5.93 8.71 2.17
CA ILE A 192 -4.90 8.93 1.16
C ILE A 192 -5.28 10.16 0.32
N GLY A 193 -4.29 10.91 -0.15
CA GLY A 193 -4.50 12.02 -1.08
C GLY A 193 -5.28 13.19 -0.47
N SER A 194 -6.27 13.72 -1.19
CA SER A 194 -7.06 14.88 -0.73
C SER A 194 -7.82 14.65 0.58
N GLN A 195 -8.11 13.39 0.94
CA GLN A 195 -8.82 13.07 2.17
C GLN A 195 -7.99 13.42 3.42
N VAL A 196 -6.67 13.57 3.26
CA VAL A 196 -5.78 13.99 4.34
C VAL A 196 -6.01 15.47 4.64
N SER A 197 -6.81 15.74 5.68
CA SER A 197 -6.93 17.06 6.28
C SER A 197 -5.82 17.28 7.29
N VAL A 198 -4.95 18.24 6.98
CA VAL A 198 -3.88 18.74 7.89
C VAL A 198 -4.44 19.82 8.82
N ASN A 199 -5.70 20.24 8.62
CA ASN A 199 -6.37 21.23 9.45
C ASN A 199 -7.27 20.51 10.45
N SER A 200 -7.02 20.73 11.74
CA SER A 200 -7.85 20.18 12.82
C SER A 200 -9.21 20.90 12.84
N PRO A 201 -10.34 20.21 12.62
CA PRO A 201 -11.65 20.86 12.63
C PRO A 201 -12.06 21.39 14.02
N ASN A 202 -11.42 20.90 15.08
CA ASN A 202 -11.86 21.06 16.47
C ASN A 202 -10.86 21.82 17.37
N GLY A 203 -10.01 22.69 16.80
CA GLY A 203 -9.12 23.54 17.61
C GLY A 203 -7.98 22.80 18.31
N GLY A 204 -7.69 21.55 17.93
CA GLY A 204 -6.44 20.90 18.29
C GLY A 204 -5.28 21.64 17.63
N GLY A 205 -4.26 22.00 18.40
CA GLY A 205 -3.19 22.93 18.02
C GLY A 205 -2.48 22.60 16.70
N GLU A 206 -1.59 23.51 16.32
CA GLU A 206 -0.80 23.43 15.08
C GLU A 206 -0.06 22.08 14.95
N ILE A 207 -0.22 21.42 13.79
CA ILE A 207 0.49 20.18 13.47
C ILE A 207 1.99 20.45 13.44
N LYS A 208 2.75 19.69 14.23
CA LYS A 208 4.21 19.72 14.21
C LYS A 208 4.73 18.86 13.07
N THR A 209 5.74 19.37 12.38
CA THR A 209 6.31 18.73 11.19
C THR A 209 7.81 18.55 11.36
N THR A 210 8.35 17.53 10.71
CA THR A 210 9.78 17.28 10.60
C THR A 210 10.07 16.76 9.18
N PRO A 211 11.20 17.12 8.56
CA PRO A 211 11.54 16.63 7.23
C PRO A 211 11.73 15.11 7.21
N LEU A 212 11.12 14.44 6.23
CA LEU A 212 11.50 13.08 5.87
C LEU A 212 12.87 13.10 5.19
N ILE A 213 13.81 12.31 5.71
CA ILE A 213 15.13 12.14 5.10
C ILE A 213 15.13 10.92 4.16
N GLN A 214 16.09 10.87 3.24
CA GLN A 214 16.22 9.78 2.28
C GLN A 214 17.50 9.00 2.56
N ASN A 215 17.39 7.68 2.61
CA ASN A 215 18.53 6.77 2.59
C ASN A 215 18.69 6.26 1.15
N PRO A 216 19.76 6.60 0.42
CA PRO A 216 19.95 6.14 -0.96
C PRO A 216 20.00 4.61 -1.08
N SER A 217 20.42 3.91 -0.03
CA SER A 217 20.47 2.44 0.00
C SER A 217 19.11 1.80 0.25
N GLN A 218 18.17 2.53 0.85
CA GLN A 218 16.82 2.06 1.21
C GLN A 218 15.80 3.21 1.02
N PRO A 219 15.57 3.66 -0.23
CA PRO A 219 14.80 4.88 -0.49
C PRO A 219 13.30 4.75 -0.18
N SER A 220 12.80 3.52 -0.06
CA SER A 220 11.40 3.21 0.19
C SER A 220 10.92 3.58 1.60
N PHE A 221 11.82 3.65 2.59
CA PHE A 221 11.42 3.85 3.98
C PHE A 221 11.22 5.32 4.36
N TYR A 222 10.40 5.53 5.40
CA TYR A 222 10.15 6.83 6.02
C TYR A 222 11.16 7.08 7.14
N TYR A 223 12.29 7.70 6.80
CA TYR A 223 13.31 8.07 7.78
C TYR A 223 13.07 9.46 8.36
N LEU A 224 13.39 9.60 9.64
CA LEU A 224 13.41 10.86 10.37
C LEU A 224 14.80 11.09 10.98
N SER A 225 15.17 12.35 11.14
CA SER A 225 16.36 12.72 11.92
C SER A 225 16.00 12.74 13.41
N LEU A 226 16.56 11.81 14.18
CA LEU A 226 16.39 11.77 15.63
C LEU A 226 17.53 12.55 16.30
N GLU A 227 17.21 13.65 16.97
CA GLU A 227 18.21 14.52 17.63
C GLU A 227 18.55 14.09 19.07
N GLY A 228 17.61 13.41 19.74
CA GLY A 228 17.80 12.96 21.12
C GLY A 228 16.55 12.29 21.67
N ILE A 229 16.69 11.64 22.82
CA ILE A 229 15.63 10.98 23.58
C ILE A 229 15.81 11.37 25.04
N THR A 230 14.74 11.84 25.65
CA THR A 230 14.71 12.16 27.09
C THR A 230 13.80 11.19 27.83
N VAL A 231 14.18 10.80 29.05
CA VAL A 231 13.33 10.08 29.99
C VAL A 231 13.14 10.96 31.23
N GLY A 232 11.93 11.49 31.39
CA GLY A 232 11.73 12.65 32.27
C GLY A 232 12.61 13.82 31.80
N ASP A 233 13.35 14.43 32.73
CA ASP A 233 14.27 15.54 32.44
C ASP A 233 15.68 15.06 32.04
N THR A 234 15.93 13.75 31.97
CA THR A 234 17.26 13.20 31.69
C THR A 234 17.43 12.93 30.20
N ASN A 235 18.37 13.62 29.56
CA ASN A 235 18.78 13.31 28.20
C ASN A 235 19.63 12.04 28.16
N LEU A 236 19.26 11.09 27.31
CA LEU A 236 20.00 9.85 27.14
C LEU A 236 21.23 10.08 26.24
N PRO A 237 22.41 9.51 26.57
CA PRO A 237 23.62 9.64 25.76
C PRO A 237 23.57 8.69 24.56
N ILE A 238 22.68 8.95 23.61
CA ILE A 238 22.64 8.28 22.31
C ILE A 238 23.68 8.95 21.41
N LYS A 239 24.60 8.16 20.89
CA LYS A 239 25.67 8.59 19.97
C LYS A 239 25.35 8.13 18.56
#